data_AF-A0A430QIJ9-F1
#
_entry.id   AF-A0A430QIJ9-F1
#
_cell.length_a   1.000
_cell.length_b   1.000
_cell.length_c   1.000
_cell.angle_alpha   90.00
_cell.angle_beta   90.00
_cell.angle_gamma   90.00
#
_symmetry.space_group_name_H-M   'P 1'
#
loop_
_entity.id
_entity.type
_entity.pdbx_description
1 polymer ?
#
loop_
_entity_poly.entity_id
_entity_poly.type
_entity_poly.pdbx_seq_one_letter_code
_entity_poly.pdbx_strand_id
1 'polypeptide(L)'
;MFAVCCHSKCTWDETVGRFWLEKEAKITSDEFRLISYFSSWAVCGFKCESSEQADNPIHSSNQSYLEALKSANEKECQDALHNLDVCVKVKIGKICKRLIDWGRLMYIKHELNLPNISSVAYTTSDVTPENIVICASR
;
A
#
# COMPACT_ATOMS: atom_id res chain seq x y z
N MET A 1 -5.50 -4.92 -20.32
CA MET A 1 -4.61 -5.37 -19.23
C MET A 1 -3.52 -4.32 -19.08
N PHE A 2 -3.26 -3.81 -17.88
CA PHE A 2 -2.15 -2.88 -17.63
C PHE A 2 -1.50 -3.15 -16.27
N ALA A 3 -0.18 -3.10 -16.23
CA ALA A 3 0.57 -3.27 -14.99
C ALA A 3 0.39 -2.03 -14.13
N VAL A 4 0.14 -2.23 -12.83
CA VAL A 4 0.04 -1.14 -11.87
C VAL A 4 1.42 -0.87 -11.31
N CYS A 5 2.01 0.27 -11.68
CA CYS A 5 3.31 0.71 -11.18
C CYS A 5 3.26 2.18 -10.76
N CYS A 6 4.40 2.69 -10.28
CA CYS A 6 4.61 4.09 -9.91
C CYS A 6 3.68 4.60 -8.79
N HIS A 7 3.21 3.70 -7.90
CA HIS A 7 2.34 4.07 -6.77
C HIS A 7 2.92 5.23 -5.95
N SER A 8 4.22 5.18 -5.66
CA SER A 8 4.92 6.21 -4.86
C SER A 8 5.25 7.50 -5.61
N LYS A 9 4.87 7.57 -6.89
CA LYS A 9 4.99 8.78 -7.71
C LYS A 9 3.63 9.42 -7.99
N CYS A 10 2.55 8.74 -7.63
CA CYS A 10 1.21 9.25 -7.82
C CYS A 10 0.93 10.39 -6.84
N THR A 11 0.41 11.51 -7.35
CA THR A 11 -0.08 12.62 -6.54
C THR A 11 -1.59 12.49 -6.31
N TRP A 12 -2.11 13.22 -5.32
CA TRP A 12 -3.54 13.21 -5.02
C TRP A 12 -4.40 13.75 -6.18
N ASP A 13 -3.90 14.75 -6.91
CA ASP A 13 -4.66 15.36 -8.00
C ASP A 13 -4.60 14.53 -9.29
N GLU A 14 -3.55 13.72 -9.47
CA GLU A 14 -3.36 12.88 -10.65
C GLU A 14 -3.82 11.43 -10.45
N THR A 15 -4.21 11.04 -9.22
CA THR A 15 -4.62 9.66 -8.95
C THR A 15 -5.96 9.32 -9.60
N VAL A 16 -5.93 8.30 -10.45
CA VAL A 16 -7.13 7.68 -11.00
C VAL A 16 -7.93 7.05 -9.87
N GLY A 17 -9.24 7.28 -9.85
CA GLY A 17 -10.12 6.77 -8.79
C GLY A 17 -10.10 7.58 -7.50
N ARG A 18 -9.55 8.80 -7.51
CA ARG A 18 -9.62 9.74 -6.38
C ARG A 18 -11.01 9.85 -5.77
N PHE A 19 -12.05 10.01 -6.59
CA PHE A 19 -13.43 10.11 -6.11
C PHE A 19 -13.79 8.95 -5.18
N TRP A 20 -13.43 7.72 -5.56
CA TRP A 20 -13.71 6.51 -4.78
C TRP A 20 -12.85 6.45 -3.52
N LEU A 21 -11.58 6.80 -3.61
CA LEU A 21 -10.69 6.87 -2.44
C LEU A 21 -11.20 7.88 -1.40
N GLU A 22 -11.68 9.03 -1.85
CA GLU A 22 -12.20 10.08 -0.98
C GLU A 22 -13.60 9.74 -0.44
N LYS A 23 -14.53 9.31 -1.30
CA LYS A 23 -15.94 9.14 -0.92
C LYS A 23 -16.23 7.83 -0.23
N GLU A 24 -15.59 6.75 -0.63
CA GLU A 24 -15.85 5.42 -0.06
C GLU A 24 -14.79 5.03 0.97
N ALA A 25 -13.50 5.16 0.63
CA ALA A 25 -12.42 4.80 1.54
C ALA A 25 -12.10 5.89 2.57
N LYS A 26 -12.75 7.07 2.47
CA LYS A 26 -12.59 8.22 3.37
C LYS A 26 -11.15 8.72 3.50
N ILE A 27 -10.36 8.57 2.44
CA ILE A 27 -8.96 8.99 2.40
C ILE A 27 -8.89 10.48 2.06
N THR A 28 -8.15 11.21 2.88
CA THR A 28 -7.80 12.62 2.65
C THR A 28 -6.54 12.75 1.79
N SER A 29 -6.28 13.97 1.28
CA SER A 29 -5.06 14.27 0.51
C SER A 29 -3.77 13.98 1.31
N ASP A 30 -3.76 14.31 2.60
CA ASP A 30 -2.59 14.09 3.46
C ASP A 30 -2.35 12.61 3.76
N GLU A 31 -3.41 11.85 4.02
CA GLU A 31 -3.31 10.39 4.14
C GLU A 31 -2.86 9.75 2.83
N PHE A 32 -3.37 10.22 1.69
CA PHE A 32 -2.93 9.71 0.39
C PHE A 32 -1.44 9.97 0.15
N ARG A 33 -0.91 11.13 0.56
CA ARG A 33 0.54 11.40 0.49
C ARG A 33 1.34 10.37 1.29
N LEU A 34 0.87 10.01 2.49
CA LEU A 34 1.49 8.96 3.30
C LEU A 34 1.36 7.58 2.66
N ILE A 35 0.18 7.23 2.14
CA ILE A 35 -0.07 5.97 1.42
C ILE A 35 0.87 5.85 0.21
N SER A 36 0.97 6.90 -0.60
CA SER A 36 1.88 6.98 -1.75
C SER A 36 3.33 6.80 -1.29
N TYR A 37 3.77 7.51 -0.26
CA TYR A 37 5.11 7.35 0.31
C TYR A 37 5.41 5.91 0.77
N PHE A 38 4.55 5.34 1.61
CA PHE A 38 4.72 4.00 2.16
C PHE A 38 4.61 2.89 1.13
N SER A 39 3.91 3.12 0.00
CA SER A 39 3.86 2.14 -1.10
C SER A 39 5.26 1.74 -1.62
N SER A 40 6.25 2.63 -1.48
CA SER A 40 7.65 2.33 -1.84
C SER A 40 8.27 1.23 -0.98
N TRP A 41 7.82 1.04 0.26
CA TRP A 41 8.34 0.01 1.16
C TRP A 41 8.09 -1.41 0.65
N ALA A 42 7.13 -1.61 -0.26
CA ALA A 42 6.92 -2.89 -0.91
C ALA A 42 8.03 -3.27 -1.90
N VAL A 43 8.83 -2.30 -2.37
CA VAL A 43 9.81 -2.48 -3.46
C VAL A 43 11.25 -2.16 -3.07
N CYS A 44 11.51 -1.65 -1.87
CA CYS A 44 12.84 -1.21 -1.42
C CYS A 44 13.90 -2.32 -1.24
N GLY A 45 13.73 -3.51 -1.83
CA GLY A 45 14.72 -4.60 -1.74
C GLY A 45 14.83 -5.25 -0.36
N PHE A 46 13.87 -4.98 0.52
CA PHE A 46 13.75 -5.62 1.83
C PHE A 46 13.56 -7.14 1.67
N LYS A 47 14.54 -7.93 2.11
CA LYS A 47 14.42 -9.38 2.22
C LYS A 47 13.83 -9.71 3.58
N CYS A 48 12.52 -9.95 3.62
CA CYS A 48 11.90 -10.57 4.77
C CYS A 48 12.23 -12.07 4.71
N GLU A 49 13.08 -12.56 5.61
CA GLU A 49 13.29 -14.00 5.75
C GLU A 49 12.00 -14.61 6.29
N SER A 50 11.35 -15.44 5.48
CA SER A 50 10.11 -16.11 5.82
C SER A 50 10.39 -17.16 6.90
N SER A 51 10.26 -16.81 8.17
CA SER A 51 9.73 -17.77 9.12
C SER A 51 8.24 -17.93 8.83
N GLU A 52 7.78 -19.17 8.68
CA GLU A 52 6.43 -19.59 8.30
C GLU A 52 5.34 -19.23 9.36
N GLN A 53 5.54 -18.15 10.12
CA GLN A 53 4.68 -17.70 11.23
C GLN A 53 4.04 -16.32 10.95
N ALA A 54 3.93 -15.94 9.67
CA ALA A 54 3.44 -14.63 9.24
C ALA A 54 1.91 -14.43 9.36
N ASP A 55 1.16 -15.48 9.72
CA ASP A 55 -0.29 -15.45 9.98
C ASP A 55 -0.64 -15.13 11.44
N ASN A 56 0.35 -14.96 12.32
CA ASN A 56 0.09 -14.45 13.66
C ASN A 56 -0.19 -12.95 13.62
N PRO A 57 -1.30 -12.47 14.23
CA PRO A 57 -1.58 -11.04 14.32
C PRO A 57 -0.50 -10.40 15.17
N ILE A 58 0.37 -9.59 14.54
CA ILE A 58 1.21 -8.56 15.15
C ILE A 58 1.70 -8.95 16.56
N HIS A 59 2.39 -10.09 16.72
CA HIS A 59 3.06 -10.38 17.98
C HIS A 59 4.51 -9.89 17.90
N SER A 60 4.65 -8.59 17.63
CA SER A 60 5.84 -7.87 18.02
C SER A 60 5.51 -7.17 19.33
N SER A 61 6.25 -7.51 20.37
CA SER A 61 6.21 -6.92 21.71
C SER A 61 6.65 -5.45 21.72
N ASN A 62 6.07 -4.60 20.88
CA ASN A 62 6.55 -3.24 20.65
C ASN A 62 5.74 -2.21 21.44
N GLN A 63 5.99 -2.18 22.75
CA GLN A 63 5.60 -1.09 23.64
C GLN A 63 6.09 0.28 23.10
N SER A 64 7.25 0.27 22.41
CA SER A 64 7.99 1.45 21.95
C SER A 64 7.24 2.38 20.99
N TYR A 65 6.50 1.89 19.97
CA TYR A 65 5.81 2.81 19.04
C TYR A 65 4.53 3.39 19.65
N LEU A 66 3.85 2.64 20.53
CA LEU A 66 2.68 3.14 21.25
C LEU A 66 3.07 4.24 22.24
N GLU A 67 4.24 4.10 22.86
CA GLU A 67 4.83 5.13 23.71
C GLU A 67 5.24 6.36 22.90
N ALA A 68 5.90 6.17 21.75
CA ALA A 68 6.24 7.26 20.83
C ALA A 68 4.98 8.03 20.37
N LEU A 69 3.90 7.33 20.00
CA LEU A 69 2.62 7.97 19.63
C LEU A 69 2.02 8.79 20.77
N LYS A 70 2.13 8.30 22.02
CA LYS A 70 1.63 9.01 23.21
C LYS A 70 2.49 10.22 23.60
N SER A 71 3.78 10.20 23.26
CA SER A 71 4.71 11.31 23.55
C SER A 71 4.34 12.61 22.83
N ALA A 72 3.61 12.51 21.71
CA ALA A 72 3.38 13.60 20.75
C ALA A 72 4.67 14.28 20.25
N ASN A 73 5.84 13.62 20.41
CA ASN A 73 7.12 14.09 19.94
C ASN A 73 7.37 13.55 18.53
N GLU A 74 7.48 14.47 17.56
CA GLU A 74 7.67 14.11 16.15
C GLU A 74 8.94 13.28 15.93
N LYS A 75 10.04 13.60 16.63
CA LYS A 75 11.30 12.86 16.50
C LYS A 75 11.17 11.43 17.00
N GLU A 76 10.53 11.22 18.15
CA GLU A 76 10.29 9.88 18.70
C GLU A 76 9.39 9.06 17.78
N CYS A 77 8.35 9.67 17.20
CA CYS A 77 7.50 9.03 16.20
C CYS A 77 8.29 8.63 14.95
N GLN A 78 9.17 9.52 14.44
CA GLN A 78 10.01 9.23 13.29
C GLN A 78 11.01 8.10 13.58
N ASP A 79 11.65 8.11 14.75
CA ASP A 79 12.57 7.06 15.18
C ASP A 79 11.84 5.71 15.33
N ALA A 80 10.65 5.70 15.92
CA ALA A 80 9.82 4.50 16.04
C ALA A 80 9.40 3.96 14.65
N LEU A 81 9.01 4.84 13.73
CA LEU A 81 8.68 4.48 12.35
C LEU A 81 9.88 3.92 11.59
N HIS A 82 11.06 4.51 11.79
CA HIS A 82 12.32 4.04 11.22
C HIS A 82 12.71 2.67 11.77
N ASN A 83 12.44 2.40 13.05
CA ASN A 83 12.80 1.15 13.71
C ASN A 83 11.74 0.05 13.57
N LEU A 84 10.67 0.29 12.80
CA LEU A 84 9.72 -0.77 12.46
C LEU A 84 10.43 -1.93 11.76
N ASP A 85 10.02 -3.14 12.15
CA ASP A 85 10.48 -4.38 11.54
C ASP A 85 10.33 -4.35 10.01
N VAL A 86 11.31 -4.92 9.33
CA VAL A 86 11.41 -4.90 7.87
C VAL A 86 10.21 -5.61 7.23
N CYS A 87 9.79 -6.77 7.78
CA CYS A 87 8.64 -7.49 7.27
C CYS A 87 7.34 -6.69 7.48
N VAL A 88 7.21 -5.99 8.61
CA VAL A 88 6.07 -5.08 8.86
C VAL A 88 6.03 -3.95 7.84
N LYS A 89 7.17 -3.28 7.56
CA LYS A 89 7.24 -2.22 6.53
C LYS A 89 6.83 -2.73 5.15
N VAL A 90 7.30 -3.91 4.76
CA VAL A 90 6.91 -4.54 3.48
C VAL A 90 5.40 -4.81 3.43
N LYS A 91 4.82 -5.34 4.52
CA LYS A 91 3.37 -5.57 4.61
C LYS A 91 2.59 -4.25 4.47
N ILE A 92 2.98 -3.20 5.19
CA ILE A 92 2.38 -1.86 5.08
C ILE A 92 2.46 -1.36 3.63
N GLY A 93 3.63 -1.42 3.00
CA GLY A 93 3.79 -0.97 1.62
C GLY A 93 2.89 -1.72 0.64
N LYS A 94 2.73 -3.04 0.80
CA LYS A 94 1.82 -3.84 -0.02
C LYS A 94 0.36 -3.42 0.15
N ILE A 95 -0.07 -3.14 1.39
CA ILE A 95 -1.42 -2.62 1.67
C ILE A 95 -1.62 -1.26 1.00
N CYS A 96 -0.66 -0.34 1.13
CA CYS A 96 -0.74 0.97 0.50
C CYS A 96 -0.86 0.90 -1.02
N LYS A 97 -0.09 0.00 -1.68
CA LYS A 97 -0.25 -0.27 -3.11
C LYS A 97 -1.65 -0.75 -3.46
N ARG A 98 -2.19 -1.72 -2.69
CA ARG A 98 -3.53 -2.26 -2.91
C ARG A 98 -4.62 -1.23 -2.73
N LEU A 99 -4.45 -0.29 -1.80
CA LEU A 99 -5.40 0.79 -1.60
C LEU A 99 -5.46 1.74 -2.81
N ILE A 100 -4.30 2.11 -3.36
CA ILE A 100 -4.23 2.90 -4.60
C ILE A 100 -4.84 2.11 -5.77
N ASP A 101 -4.52 0.82 -5.91
CA ASP A 101 -5.08 -0.04 -6.96
C ASP A 101 -6.58 -0.21 -6.85
N TRP A 102 -7.12 -0.25 -5.63
CA TRP A 102 -8.56 -0.30 -5.39
C TRP A 102 -9.27 0.94 -5.96
N GLY A 103 -8.69 2.14 -5.79
CA GLY A 103 -9.19 3.35 -6.45
C GLY A 103 -9.24 3.20 -7.97
N ARG A 104 -8.15 2.70 -8.57
CA ARG A 104 -8.06 2.43 -10.02
C ARG A 104 -9.12 1.43 -10.49
N LEU A 105 -9.34 0.35 -9.73
CA LEU A 105 -10.36 -0.67 -10.01
C LEU A 105 -11.76 -0.06 -10.00
N MET A 106 -12.10 0.76 -9.00
CA MET A 106 -13.41 1.40 -8.92
C MET A 106 -13.65 2.38 -10.07
N TYR A 107 -12.63 3.17 -10.44
CA TYR A 107 -12.70 4.04 -11.61
C TYR A 107 -12.99 3.24 -12.88
N ILE A 108 -12.25 2.15 -13.12
CA ILE A 108 -12.44 1.33 -14.32
C ILE A 108 -13.84 0.70 -14.35
N LYS A 109 -14.32 0.22 -13.20
CA LYS A 109 -15.64 -0.41 -13.09
C LYS A 109 -16.77 0.55 -13.41
N HIS A 110 -16.73 1.73 -12.79
CA HIS A 110 -17.87 2.62 -12.69
C HIS A 110 -17.82 3.80 -13.66
N GLU A 111 -16.64 4.30 -13.98
CA GLU A 111 -16.47 5.45 -14.88
C GLU A 111 -16.21 4.98 -16.31
N LEU A 112 -15.47 3.89 -16.49
CA LEU A 112 -15.20 3.31 -17.82
C LEU A 112 -16.20 2.21 -18.22
N ASN A 113 -17.14 1.84 -17.35
CA ASN A 113 -18.17 0.83 -17.59
C ASN A 113 -17.60 -0.52 -18.08
N LEU A 114 -16.49 -0.95 -17.48
CA LEU A 114 -15.91 -2.27 -17.71
C LEU A 114 -16.21 -3.14 -16.48
N PRO A 115 -17.30 -3.93 -16.47
CA PRO A 115 -17.76 -4.64 -15.27
C PRO A 115 -16.88 -5.84 -14.91
N ASN A 116 -16.25 -6.46 -15.90
CA ASN A 116 -15.42 -7.64 -15.72
C ASN A 116 -13.99 -7.20 -15.38
N ILE A 117 -13.78 -6.85 -14.10
CA ILE A 117 -12.46 -6.44 -13.59
C ILE A 117 -11.85 -7.48 -12.66
N SER A 118 -10.53 -7.61 -12.72
CA SER A 118 -9.77 -8.37 -11.74
C SER A 118 -8.34 -7.82 -11.59
N SER A 119 -7.77 -7.99 -10.40
CA SER A 119 -6.34 -7.81 -10.16
C SER A 119 -5.69 -9.18 -10.03
N VAL A 120 -4.70 -9.48 -10.87
CA VAL A 120 -4.01 -10.78 -10.86
C VAL A 120 -2.51 -10.60 -10.73
N ALA A 121 -1.85 -11.59 -10.12
CA ALA A 121 -0.40 -11.67 -10.15
C ALA A 121 0.02 -12.22 -11.51
N TYR A 122 0.81 -11.45 -12.27
CA TYR A 122 1.31 -11.92 -13.57
C TYR A 122 2.65 -12.66 -13.47
N THR A 123 3.30 -12.56 -12.31
CA THR A 123 4.53 -13.28 -11.97
C THR A 123 4.65 -13.39 -10.45
N THR A 124 5.67 -14.08 -9.98
CA THR A 124 5.97 -14.22 -8.55
C THR A 124 6.72 -13.00 -8.02
N SER A 125 6.59 -12.73 -6.72
CA SER A 125 7.18 -11.51 -6.13
C SER A 125 8.70 -11.55 -6.02
N ASP A 126 9.33 -12.73 -6.13
CA ASP A 126 10.78 -12.91 -6.24
C ASP A 126 11.33 -12.46 -7.59
N VAL A 127 10.52 -12.51 -8.66
CA VAL A 127 10.88 -11.95 -9.97
C VAL A 127 10.76 -10.43 -9.95
N THR A 128 9.64 -9.89 -9.46
CA THR A 128 9.47 -8.45 -9.24
C THR A 128 8.44 -8.17 -8.15
N PRO A 129 8.67 -7.18 -7.26
CA PRO A 129 7.65 -6.76 -6.30
C PRO A 129 6.50 -5.97 -6.96
N GLU A 130 6.63 -5.59 -8.23
CA GLU A 130 5.57 -4.98 -9.05
C GLU A 130 4.83 -6.03 -9.89
N ASN A 131 4.47 -7.16 -9.30
CA ASN A 131 3.95 -8.33 -10.00
C ASN A 131 2.43 -8.33 -10.25
N ILE A 132 1.76 -7.18 -10.20
CA ILE A 132 0.29 -7.12 -10.23
C ILE A 132 -0.17 -6.35 -11.46
N VAL A 133 -1.23 -6.87 -12.07
CA VAL A 133 -1.84 -6.32 -13.28
C VAL A 133 -3.34 -6.22 -13.10
N ILE A 134 -3.93 -5.15 -13.64
CA ILE A 134 -5.39 -5.01 -13.73
C ILE A 134 -5.85 -5.48 -15.11
N CYS A 135 -6.78 -6.44 -15.08
CA CYS A 135 -7.49 -6.95 -16.23
C CYS A 135 -8.91 -6.38 -16.22
N ALA A 136 -9.37 -5.87 -17.35
CA ALA A 136 -10.71 -5.34 -17.51
C ALA A 136 -11.24 -5.68 -18.90
N SER A 137 -12.50 -6.11 -18.97
CA SER A 137 -13.25 -6.29 -20.20
C SER A 137 -14.68 -5.80 -20.03
N ARG A 138 -15.40 -5.73 -21.15
CA ARG A 138 -16.86 -5.62 -21.13
C ARG A 138 -17.47 -6.88 -20.52
#